data_AF-A0A212EJI0-F1
#
_entry.id   AF-A0A212EJI0-F1
#
_cell.length_a   1.000
_cell.length_b   1.000
_cell.length_c   1.000
_cell.angle_alpha   90.00
_cell.angle_beta   90.00
_cell.angle_gamma   90.00
#
_symmetry.space_group_name_H-M   'P 1'
#
loop_
_entity.id
_entity.type
_entity.pdbx_description
1 polymer ?
#
loop_
_entity_poly.entity_id
_entity_poly.type
_entity_poly.pdbx_seq_one_letter_code
_entity_poly.pdbx_strand_id
1 'polypeptide(L)'
;MLNGRFVKVPEMIPELIVPDLKDCNLKPYVSYKAEDVIQSEFTPQQLFDAVYSKKIVIDYKQGKLNADGQPLEPSEEENLQPEEAVQRAKRTGSDIF
;
A
#
# COMPACT_ATOMS: atom_id res chain seq x y z
N MET A 1 6.96 -28.34 -22.16
CA MET A 1 6.83 -29.73 -22.67
C MET A 1 7.93 -30.56 -22.04
N LEU A 2 7.63 -31.53 -21.19
CA LEU A 2 8.60 -32.53 -20.73
C LEU A 2 8.35 -33.80 -21.56
N ASN A 3 9.34 -34.24 -22.33
CA ASN A 3 9.23 -35.41 -23.21
C ASN A 3 8.03 -35.37 -24.18
N GLY A 4 7.77 -34.20 -24.79
CA GLY A 4 6.66 -34.02 -25.73
C GLY A 4 5.26 -33.96 -25.09
N ARG A 5 5.16 -33.99 -23.75
CA ARG A 5 3.90 -33.85 -23.02
C ARG A 5 3.80 -32.49 -22.35
N PHE A 6 2.59 -31.92 -22.40
CA PHE A 6 2.25 -30.73 -21.63
C PHE A 6 2.20 -31.12 -20.14
N VAL A 7 2.89 -30.34 -19.30
CA VAL A 7 2.87 -30.49 -17.86
C VAL A 7 2.34 -29.19 -17.29
N LYS A 8 1.21 -29.29 -16.59
CA LYS A 8 0.58 -28.16 -15.91
C LYS A 8 1.37 -27.85 -14.64
N VAL A 9 1.83 -26.61 -14.49
CA VAL A 9 2.50 -26.10 -13.29
C VAL A 9 1.50 -25.19 -12.57
N PRO A 10 0.98 -25.57 -11.37
CA PRO A 10 -0.03 -24.79 -10.66
C PRO A 10 0.33 -23.33 -10.44
N GLU A 11 1.60 -23.03 -10.15
CA GLU A 11 2.11 -21.70 -9.85
C GLU A 11 2.16 -20.77 -11.08
N MET A 12 2.09 -21.34 -12.29
CA MET A 12 2.04 -20.58 -13.55
C MET A 12 0.61 -20.22 -13.95
N ILE A 13 -0.40 -20.62 -13.17
CA ILE A 13 -1.80 -20.34 -13.45
C ILE A 13 -2.20 -19.17 -12.56
N PRO A 14 -2.68 -18.05 -13.15
CA PRO A 14 -3.10 -16.91 -12.35
C PRO A 14 -4.28 -17.30 -11.47
N GLU A 15 -4.16 -17.01 -10.17
CA GLU A 15 -5.24 -17.12 -9.23
C GLU A 15 -6.02 -15.80 -9.18
N LEU A 16 -7.34 -15.87 -9.30
CA LEU A 16 -8.21 -14.70 -9.11
C LEU A 16 -8.52 -14.57 -7.62
N ILE A 17 -7.90 -13.58 -6.97
CA ILE A 17 -8.19 -13.24 -5.58
C ILE A 17 -9.49 -12.43 -5.53
N VAL A 18 -10.60 -13.10 -5.19
CA VAL A 18 -11.93 -12.47 -5.11
C VAL A 18 -12.28 -12.20 -3.64
N PRO A 19 -12.45 -10.93 -3.22
CA PRO A 19 -12.86 -10.61 -1.86
C PRO A 19 -14.34 -10.96 -1.62
N ASP A 20 -14.72 -11.18 -0.35
CA ASP A 20 -16.13 -11.25 0.02
C ASP A 20 -16.77 -9.86 -0.09
N LEU A 21 -17.89 -9.79 -0.80
CA LEU A 21 -18.65 -8.57 -1.04
C LEU A 21 -19.94 -8.48 -0.20
N LYS A 22 -20.12 -9.39 0.76
CA LYS A 22 -21.20 -9.28 1.73
C LYS A 22 -21.11 -7.93 2.45
N ASP A 23 -22.23 -7.23 2.54
CA ASP A 23 -22.34 -5.89 3.14
C ASP A 23 -21.51 -4.79 2.44
N CYS A 24 -21.11 -4.98 1.17
CA CYS A 24 -20.47 -3.94 0.37
C CYS A 24 -21.48 -2.85 -0.06
N ASN A 25 -21.31 -1.65 0.51
CA ASN A 25 -22.17 -0.50 0.25
C ASN A 25 -21.88 0.20 -1.09
N LEU A 26 -20.67 0.05 -1.61
CA LEU A 26 -20.26 0.68 -2.87
C LEU A 26 -21.07 0.08 -4.03
N LYS A 27 -21.48 0.94 -4.97
CA LYS A 27 -22.25 0.57 -6.16
C LYS A 27 -21.45 0.91 -7.42
N PRO A 28 -21.68 0.20 -8.54
CA PRO A 28 -20.98 0.47 -9.80
C PRO A 28 -21.22 1.87 -10.38
N TYR A 29 -22.28 2.56 -9.91
CA TYR A 29 -22.66 3.89 -10.36
C TYR A 29 -22.85 4.83 -9.18
N VAL A 30 -22.56 6.10 -9.41
CA VAL A 30 -22.74 7.20 -8.45
C VAL A 30 -23.94 8.06 -8.83
N SER A 31 -24.54 8.71 -7.84
CA SER A 31 -25.66 9.62 -8.05
C SER A 31 -25.20 10.94 -8.66
N TYR A 32 -25.98 11.49 -9.60
CA TYR A 32 -25.81 12.86 -10.10
C TYR A 32 -25.99 13.95 -9.04
N LYS A 33 -26.49 13.60 -7.84
CA LYS A 33 -26.58 14.52 -6.70
C LYS A 33 -25.27 14.68 -5.94
N ALA A 34 -24.23 13.91 -6.27
CA ALA A 34 -22.91 14.07 -5.65
C ALA A 34 -22.33 15.44 -6.02
N GLU A 35 -21.54 16.01 -5.12
CA GLU A 35 -20.83 17.27 -5.37
C GLU A 35 -19.74 17.05 -6.42
N ASP A 36 -19.51 18.06 -7.26
CA ASP A 36 -18.38 18.07 -8.18
C ASP A 36 -17.09 18.30 -7.40
N VAL A 37 -16.22 17.30 -7.38
CA VAL A 37 -14.92 17.36 -6.71
C VAL A 37 -13.81 17.45 -7.75
N ILE A 38 -12.93 18.46 -7.62
CA ILE A 38 -11.72 18.58 -8.43
C ILE A 38 -10.60 17.81 -7.73
N GLN A 39 -10.23 16.65 -8.27
CA GLN A 39 -9.13 15.86 -7.75
C GLN A 39 -7.79 16.34 -8.30
N SER A 40 -6.90 16.79 -7.42
CA SER A 40 -5.50 17.08 -7.77
C SER A 40 -4.69 15.78 -7.88
N GLU A 41 -3.56 15.84 -8.59
CA GLU A 41 -2.59 14.74 -8.60
C GLU A 41 -2.13 14.39 -7.17
N PHE A 42 -2.04 13.09 -6.89
CA PHE A 42 -1.57 12.60 -5.60
C PHE A 42 -0.04 12.57 -5.58
N THR A 43 0.58 13.32 -4.66
CA THR A 43 2.04 13.48 -4.63
C THR A 43 2.70 12.62 -3.55
N PRO A 44 3.99 12.25 -3.71
CA PRO A 44 4.75 11.56 -2.66
C PRO A 44 4.77 12.32 -1.33
N GLN A 45 4.73 13.66 -1.38
CA GLN A 45 4.66 14.49 -0.18
C GLN A 45 3.33 14.30 0.57
N GLN A 46 2.21 14.24 -0.14
CA GLN A 46 0.90 13.97 0.47
C GLN A 46 0.86 12.59 1.14
N LEU A 47 1.49 11.58 0.52
CA LEU A 47 1.63 10.26 1.13
C LEU A 47 2.48 10.31 2.41
N PHE A 48 3.61 11.02 2.36
CA PHE A 48 4.47 11.21 3.53
C PHE A 48 3.72 11.92 4.67
N ASP A 49 2.98 12.97 4.33
CA ASP A 49 2.21 13.74 5.29
C ASP A 49 1.08 12.92 5.92
N ALA A 50 0.42 12.06 5.14
CA ALA A 50 -0.66 11.20 5.63
C ALA A 50 -0.18 10.11 6.59
N VAL A 51 1.01 9.54 6.35
CA VAL A 51 1.52 8.35 7.06
C VAL A 51 2.51 8.72 8.18
N TYR A 52 3.54 9.52 7.88
CA TYR A 52 4.70 9.69 8.76
C TYR A 52 4.70 11.01 9.53
N SER A 53 4.23 12.10 8.92
CA SER A 53 4.45 13.46 9.47
C SER A 53 3.99 13.63 10.91
N LYS A 54 2.80 13.10 11.26
CA LYS A 54 2.21 13.25 12.59
C LYS A 54 3.09 12.64 13.67
N LYS A 55 3.60 11.43 13.42
CA LYS A 55 4.43 10.68 14.36
C LYS A 55 5.78 11.38 14.55
N ILE A 56 6.44 11.76 13.47
CA ILE A 56 7.72 12.49 13.49
C ILE A 56 7.60 13.79 14.30
N VAL A 57 6.53 14.57 14.09
CA VAL A 57 6.31 15.82 14.84
C VAL A 57 6.10 15.56 16.34
N ILE A 58 5.40 14.48 16.71
CA ILE A 58 5.20 14.09 18.10
C ILE A 58 6.52 13.69 18.74
N ASP A 59 7.30 12.84 18.09
CA ASP A 59 8.57 12.35 18.62
C ASP A 59 9.59 13.48 18.77
N TYR A 60 9.62 14.41 17.82
CA TYR A 60 10.43 15.63 17.92
C TYR A 60 10.05 16.47 19.15
N LYS A 61 8.75 16.71 19.35
CA LYS A 61 8.26 17.49 20.50
C LYS A 61 8.49 16.80 21.84
N GLN A 62 8.48 15.47 21.86
CA GLN A 62 8.67 14.66 23.07
C GLN A 62 10.15 14.32 23.35
N GLY A 63 11.08 14.72 22.47
CA GLY A 63 12.50 14.38 22.61
C GLY A 63 12.77 12.88 22.45
N LYS A 64 11.92 12.17 21.69
CA LYS A 64 12.02 10.73 21.44
C LYS A 64 12.86 10.39 20.20
N LEU A 65 13.74 11.31 19.79
CA LEU A 65 14.68 11.12 18.69
C LEU A 65 16.08 10.89 19.26
N ASN A 66 16.85 10.00 18.64
CA ASN A 66 18.24 9.79 19.00
C ASN A 66 19.14 10.93 18.46
N ALA A 67 20.45 10.86 18.73
CA ALA A 67 21.41 11.87 18.27
C ALA A 67 21.50 12.00 16.74
N ASP A 68 21.16 10.93 16.01
CA ASP A 68 21.15 10.87 14.55
C ASP A 68 19.80 11.30 13.96
N GLY A 69 18.83 11.70 14.79
CA GLY A 69 17.50 12.16 14.38
C GLY A 69 16.50 11.03 14.04
N GLN A 70 16.83 9.78 14.36
CA GLN A 70 15.95 8.62 14.17
C GLN A 70 15.04 8.41 15.39
N PRO A 71 13.81 7.89 15.18
CA PRO A 71 12.89 7.60 16.27
C PRO A 71 13.42 6.47 17.18
N LEU A 72 13.27 6.65 18.50
CA LEU A 72 13.56 5.60 19.47
C LEU A 72 12.53 4.46 19.43
N GLU A 73 11.29 4.80 19.07
CA GLU A 73 10.16 3.89 18.95
C GLU A 73 9.55 4.02 17.54
N PRO A 74 10.20 3.43 16.51
CA PRO A 74 9.76 3.51 15.13
C PRO A 74 8.41 2.81 14.91
N SER A 75 7.56 3.38 14.06
CA SER A 75 6.31 2.75 13.61
C SER A 75 6.58 1.52 12.73
N GLU A 76 5.54 0.73 12.43
CA GLU A 76 5.67 -0.41 11.50
C GLU A 76 6.13 0.05 10.12
N GLU A 77 5.67 1.21 9.68
CA GLU A 77 6.02 1.81 8.40
C GLU A 77 7.47 2.34 8.40
N GLU A 78 7.93 2.91 9.52
CA GLU A 78 9.31 3.41 9.66
C GLU A 78 10.34 2.27 9.77
N ASN A 79 9.93 1.10 10.26
CA ASN A 79 10.79 -0.09 10.37
C ASN A 79 10.96 -0.85 9.05
N LEU A 80 10.16 -0.54 8.02
CA LEU A 80 10.19 -1.25 6.75
C LEU A 80 11.56 -1.13 6.07
N GLN A 81 12.18 -2.28 5.81
CA GLN A 81 13.41 -2.29 5.01
C GLN A 81 13.09 -2.04 3.52
N PRO A 82 14.03 -1.42 2.77
CA PRO A 82 13.82 -1.12 1.35
C PRO A 82 13.42 -2.36 0.53
N GLU A 83 14.07 -3.50 0.77
CA GLU A 83 13.77 -4.76 0.09
C GLU A 83 12.35 -5.23 0.40
N GLU A 84 11.92 -5.16 1.66
CA GLU A 84 10.58 -5.55 2.07
C GLU A 84 9.51 -4.63 1.49
N ALA A 85 9.78 -3.33 1.46
CA ALA A 85 8.92 -2.34 0.84
C ALA A 85 8.74 -2.65 -0.65
N VAL A 86 9.82 -2.95 -1.38
CA VAL A 86 9.75 -3.37 -2.79
C VAL A 86 8.96 -4.67 -2.93
N GLN A 87 9.22 -5.69 -2.10
CA GLN A 87 8.49 -6.95 -2.19
C GLN A 87 6.98 -6.76 -1.94
N ARG A 88 6.59 -5.88 -1.01
CA ARG A 88 5.19 -5.50 -0.79
C ARG A 88 4.60 -4.80 -2.01
N ALA A 89 5.34 -3.85 -2.58
CA ALA A 89 4.93 -3.09 -3.76
C ALA A 89 4.75 -4.00 -5.00
N LYS A 90 5.54 -5.07 -5.10
CA LYS A 90 5.48 -6.05 -6.21
C LYS A 90 4.45 -7.18 -6.01
N ARG A 91 3.67 -7.17 -4.92
CA ARG A 91 2.66 -8.21 -4.68
C ARG A 91 1.60 -8.21 -5.76
N THR A 92 1.06 -9.39 -6.05
CA THR A 92 -0.07 -9.56 -6.96
C THR A 92 -1.26 -8.74 -6.48
N GLY A 93 -1.85 -7.93 -7.37
CA GLY A 93 -2.92 -6.98 -7.05
C GLY A 93 -2.43 -5.57 -6.65
N SER A 94 -1.13 -5.31 -6.69
CA SER A 94 -0.56 -3.95 -6.61
C SER A 94 -0.43 -3.33 -8.01
N ASP A 95 -0.59 -2.01 -8.11
CA ASP A 95 -0.61 -1.23 -9.36
C ASP A 95 0.78 -1.03 -10.01
N ILE A 96 1.82 -1.72 -9.49
CA ILE A 96 3.19 -1.58 -9.98
C ILE A 96 3.47 -2.48 -11.20
N PHE A 97 2.56 -3.39 -11.56
CA PHE A 97 2.64 -4.24 -12.75
C PHE A 97 1.28 -4.55 -13.38
#